data_AF-A0AAV4NPL1-F1
#
_entry.id   AF-A0AAV4NPL1-F1
#
_cell.length_a   1.000
_cell.length_b   1.000
_cell.length_c   1.000
_cell.angle_alpha   90.00
_cell.angle_beta   90.00
_cell.angle_gamma   90.00
#
_symmetry.space_group_name_H-M   'P 1'
#
loop_
_entity.id
_entity.type
_entity.pdbx_description
1 polymer ?
#
loop_
_entity_poly.entity_id
_entity_poly.type
_entity_poly.pdbx_seq_one_letter_code
_entity_poly.pdbx_strand_id
1 'polypeptide(L)'
;MAVGQEMTQHLWKKMVIGIFKKMLSRPEWSKGKVDIKESDLVLAKYPDNYCPLKWNLARIIKIHPGEDKVTRVVILKDKNGMHKKGQ
;
A
#
# COMPACT_ATOMS: atom_id res chain seq x y z
N MET A 1 21.89 7.78 37.20
CA MET A 1 20.61 7.03 37.17
C MET A 1 19.56 7.87 36.45
N ALA A 2 19.42 7.74 35.12
CA ALA A 2 18.35 8.40 34.35
C ALA A 2 17.75 7.45 33.29
N VAL A 3 17.79 6.14 33.57
CA VAL A 3 17.38 5.06 32.65
C VAL A 3 15.87 5.08 32.37
N GLY A 4 15.08 5.80 33.17
CA GLY A 4 13.63 5.90 33.01
C GLY A 4 13.15 6.87 31.92
N GLN A 5 13.87 7.97 31.66
CA GLN A 5 13.40 9.02 30.73
C GLN A 5 13.55 8.62 29.25
N GLU A 6 14.66 7.98 28.88
CA GLU A 6 14.83 7.49 27.50
C GLU A 6 13.83 6.38 27.14
N MET A 7 13.57 5.47 28.09
CA MET A 7 12.59 4.39 27.91
C MET A 7 11.18 4.96 27.72
N THR A 8 10.76 5.93 28.54
CA THR A 8 9.44 6.57 28.43
C THR A 8 9.30 7.38 27.15
N GLN A 9 10.33 8.12 26.73
CA GLN A 9 10.37 8.82 25.44
C GLN A 9 10.24 7.86 24.25
N HIS A 10 10.94 6.72 24.30
CA HIS A 10 10.88 5.69 23.27
C HIS A 10 9.49 5.06 23.16
N LEU A 11 8.88 4.76 24.30
CA LEU A 11 7.50 4.25 24.38
C LEU A 11 6.50 5.28 23.84
N TRP A 12 6.62 6.55 24.24
CA TRP A 12 5.75 7.63 23.76
C TRP A 12 5.82 7.80 22.24
N LYS A 13 7.04 7.82 21.65
CA LYS A 13 7.20 7.89 20.19
C LYS A 13 6.53 6.72 19.48
N LYS A 14 6.74 5.49 19.96
CA LYS A 14 6.12 4.29 19.37
C LYS A 14 4.60 4.32 19.49
N MET A 15 4.07 4.73 20.64
CA MET A 15 2.64 4.85 20.89
C MET A 15 1.99 5.89 19.99
N VAL A 16 2.56 7.09 19.88
CA VAL A 16 2.02 8.16 19.02
C VAL A 16 1.97 7.74 17.57
N ILE A 17 3.04 7.15 17.05
CA ILE A 17 3.08 6.67 15.66
C ILE A 17 2.05 5.56 15.44
N GLY A 18 1.93 4.63 16.39
CA GLY A 18 0.96 3.53 16.31
C GLY A 18 -0.50 4.00 16.35
N ILE A 19 -0.83 4.88 17.29
CA ILE A 19 -2.17 5.45 17.44
C ILE A 19 -2.53 6.29 16.21
N PHE A 20 -1.60 7.12 15.73
CA PHE A 20 -1.83 7.95 14.56
C PHE A 20 -2.05 7.12 13.29
N LYS A 21 -1.24 6.08 13.06
CA LYS A 21 -1.47 5.12 11.97
C LYS A 21 -2.84 4.45 12.07
N LYS A 22 -3.27 4.09 13.28
CA LYS A 22 -4.56 3.44 13.52
C LYS A 22 -5.74 4.40 13.30
N MET A 23 -5.63 5.66 13.73
CA MET A 23 -6.64 6.71 13.51
C MET A 23 -6.73 7.14 12.05
N LEU A 24 -5.60 7.23 11.36
CA LEU A 24 -5.56 7.57 9.94
C LEU A 24 -5.91 6.41 9.02
N SER A 25 -5.90 5.18 9.52
CA SER A 25 -6.38 4.04 8.76
C SER A 25 -7.87 4.22 8.46
N ARG A 26 -8.23 4.19 7.17
CA ARG A 26 -9.61 4.26 6.67
C ARG A 26 -10.00 2.85 6.19
N PRO A 27 -10.36 1.92 7.09
CA PRO A 27 -10.59 0.53 6.74
C PRO A 27 -11.77 0.36 5.78
N GLU A 28 -12.74 1.28 5.77
CA GLU A 28 -13.86 1.23 4.81
C GLU A 28 -13.40 1.37 3.36
N TRP A 29 -12.30 2.09 3.11
CA TRP A 29 -11.77 2.33 1.76
C TRP A 29 -10.79 1.22 1.35
N SER A 30 -10.40 0.39 2.32
CA SER A 30 -9.63 -0.84 2.11
C SER A 30 -10.51 -2.10 2.12
N LYS A 31 -11.80 -1.98 2.46
CA LYS A 31 -12.73 -3.10 2.52
C LYS A 31 -13.37 -3.33 1.17
N GLY A 32 -12.74 -4.19 0.40
CA GLY A 32 -13.34 -4.76 -0.79
C GLY A 32 -12.45 -5.86 -1.34
N LYS A 33 -13.00 -7.07 -1.48
CA LYS A 33 -12.44 -8.05 -2.40
C LYS A 33 -12.76 -7.54 -3.80
N VAL A 34 -12.03 -6.53 -4.26
CA VAL A 34 -12.15 -6.08 -5.65
C VAL A 34 -11.62 -7.23 -6.48
N ASP A 35 -12.50 -7.82 -7.27
CA ASP A 35 -12.12 -8.84 -8.23
C ASP A 35 -11.35 -8.14 -9.35
N ILE A 36 -10.03 -8.07 -9.17
CA ILE A 36 -9.12 -7.44 -10.12
C ILE A 36 -9.07 -8.31 -11.37
N LYS A 37 -9.28 -7.74 -12.55
CA LYS A 37 -9.25 -8.46 -13.84
C LYS A 37 -8.13 -7.97 -14.74
N GLU A 38 -7.71 -8.84 -15.65
CA GLU A 38 -6.79 -8.45 -16.70
C GLU A 38 -7.44 -7.36 -17.56
N SER A 39 -6.65 -6.40 -18.02
CA SER A 39 -7.09 -5.21 -18.74
C SER A 39 -7.76 -4.11 -17.90
N ASP A 40 -7.98 -4.31 -16.60
CA ASP A 40 -8.47 -3.24 -15.72
C ASP A 40 -7.46 -2.08 -15.63
N LEU A 41 -8.02 -0.87 -15.53
CA LEU A 41 -7.28 0.37 -15.42
C LEU A 41 -7.15 0.77 -13.95
N VAL A 42 -5.93 1.02 -13.49
CA VAL A 42 -5.63 1.28 -12.08
C VAL A 42 -4.69 2.48 -11.92
N LEU A 43 -4.72 3.09 -10.74
CA LEU A 43 -3.73 4.10 -10.33
C LEU A 43 -2.62 3.43 -9.54
N ALA A 44 -1.40 3.46 -10.08
CA ALA A 44 -0.23 2.86 -9.47
C ALA A 44 0.54 3.88 -8.62
N LYS A 45 0.61 3.60 -7.32
CA LYS A 45 1.44 4.35 -6.37
C LYS A 45 2.87 3.82 -6.40
N TYR A 46 3.81 4.69 -6.78
CA TYR A 46 5.25 4.41 -6.78
C TYR A 46 5.94 5.10 -5.60
N PRO A 47 7.11 4.60 -5.14
CA PRO A 47 7.85 5.19 -4.02
C PRO A 47 8.18 6.66 -4.26
N ASP A 48 8.58 7.01 -5.47
CA ASP A 48 9.03 8.36 -5.84
C ASP A 48 7.89 9.38 -5.96
N ASN A 49 6.64 8.94 -5.80
CA ASN A 49 5.47 9.75 -6.14
C ASN A 49 4.41 9.74 -5.03
N TYR A 50 4.72 10.52 -3.99
CA TYR A 50 3.89 10.64 -2.79
C TYR A 50 2.62 11.45 -2.99
N CYS A 51 2.55 12.31 -4.01
CA CYS A 51 1.35 13.09 -4.32
C CYS A 51 0.29 12.22 -5.04
N PRO A 52 -0.92 12.05 -4.48
CA PRO A 52 -1.97 11.22 -5.08
C PRO A 52 -2.34 11.62 -6.51
N LEU A 53 -2.32 12.93 -6.79
CA LEU A 53 -2.60 13.50 -8.11
C LEU A 53 -1.57 13.15 -9.19
N LYS A 54 -0.41 12.65 -8.78
CA LYS A 54 0.67 12.29 -9.70
C LYS A 54 0.72 10.79 -9.99
N TRP A 55 -0.06 9.95 -9.29
CA TRP A 55 -0.01 8.50 -9.48
C TRP A 55 -0.21 8.14 -10.95
N ASN A 56 0.62 7.21 -11.45
CA ASN A 56 0.56 6.88 -12.86
C ASN A 56 -0.66 6.00 -13.10
N LEU A 57 -1.36 6.31 -14.20
CA LEU A 57 -2.36 5.42 -14.76
C LEU A 57 -1.65 4.19 -15.35
N ALA A 58 -2.09 3.00 -14.96
CA ALA A 58 -1.53 1.75 -15.43
C ALA A 58 -2.65 0.77 -15.80
N ARG A 59 -2.35 -0.15 -16.72
CA ARG A 59 -3.24 -1.26 -17.08
C ARG A 59 -2.68 -2.57 -16.57
N ILE A 60 -3.54 -3.42 -16.02
CA ILE A 60 -3.14 -4.77 -15.60
C ILE A 60 -2.99 -5.63 -16.85
N ILE A 61 -1.80 -6.17 -17.05
CA ILE A 61 -1.46 -7.06 -18.16
C ILE A 61 -1.62 -8.52 -17.76
N LYS A 62 -1.25 -8.85 -16.53
CA LYS A 62 -1.29 -10.22 -16.03
C LYS A 62 -1.55 -10.27 -14.55
N ILE A 63 -2.30 -11.28 -14.13
CA ILE A 63 -2.63 -11.55 -12.74
C ILE A 63 -1.95 -12.83 -12.27
N HIS A 64 -1.42 -12.82 -11.05
CA HIS A 64 -0.86 -13.98 -10.38
C HIS A 64 -1.66 -14.26 -9.11
N PRO A 65 -2.67 -15.15 -9.18
CA PRO A 65 -3.42 -15.58 -8.00
C PRO A 65 -2.53 -16.42 -7.09
N GLY A 66 -2.68 -16.26 -5.77
CA GLY A 66 -2.09 -17.17 -4.79
C GLY A 66 -2.85 -18.50 -4.69
N GLU A 67 -2.35 -19.42 -3.86
CA GLU A 67 -2.99 -20.72 -3.60
C GLU A 67 -4.43 -20.57 -3.06
N ASP A 68 -4.68 -19.51 -2.30
CA ASP A 68 -5.99 -19.14 -1.75
C ASP A 68 -6.91 -18.40 -2.75
N LYS A 69 -6.56 -18.39 -4.05
CA LYS A 69 -7.26 -17.68 -5.14
C LYS A 69 -7.38 -16.16 -4.95
N VAL A 70 -6.65 -15.59 -3.99
CA VAL A 70 -6.56 -14.15 -3.81
C VAL A 70 -5.43 -13.62 -4.68
N THR A 71 -5.76 -12.65 -5.54
CA THR A 71 -4.78 -11.93 -6.36
C THR A 71 -3.96 -11.00 -5.49
N ARG A 72 -2.73 -11.43 -5.17
CA ARG A 72 -1.77 -10.60 -4.43
C ARG A 72 -0.81 -9.88 -5.35
N VAL A 73 -0.54 -10.40 -6.54
CA VAL A 73 0.50 -9.89 -7.44
C VAL A 73 -0.06 -9.68 -8.84
N VAL A 74 0.24 -8.53 -9.42
CA VAL A 74 -0.16 -8.14 -10.79
C VAL A 74 1.03 -7.57 -11.55
N ILE A 75 1.02 -7.76 -12.86
CA ILE A 75 1.92 -7.08 -13.80
C ILE A 75 1.16 -5.90 -14.38
N LEU A 76 1.68 -4.70 -14.17
CA LEU A 76 1.14 -3.44 -14.65
C LEU A 76 1.95 -2.93 -15.83
N LYS A 77 1.31 -2.30 -16.79
CA LYS A 77 1.95 -1.50 -17.83
C LYS A 77 1.51 -0.05 -17.68
N ASP A 78 2.47 0.84 -17.45
CA ASP A 78 2.26 2.28 -17.43
C ASP A 78 3.03 2.93 -18.60
N LYS A 79 3.08 4.26 -18.61
CA LYS A 79 3.85 5.02 -19.62
C LYS A 79 5.37 4.80 -19.53
N ASN A 80 5.87 4.37 -18.39
CA ASN A 80 7.30 4.22 -18.11
C ASN A 80 7.79 2.78 -18.35
N GLY A 81 6.89 1.79 -18.34
CA GLY A 81 7.22 0.41 -18.67
C GLY A 81 6.31 -0.61 -18.00
N MET A 82 6.86 -1.82 -17.82
CA MET A 82 6.18 -2.92 -17.14
C MET A 82 6.70 -3.06 -15.70
N HIS A 83 5.77 -3.21 -14.75
CA HIS A 83 6.07 -3.27 -13.33
C HIS A 83 5.31 -4.40 -12.65
N LYS A 84 6.01 -5.23 -11.86
CA LYS A 84 5.37 -6.22 -10.98
C LYS A 84 5.02 -5.55 -9.65
N LYS A 85 3.76 -5.59 -9.25
CA LYS A 85 3.29 -5.02 -7.98
C LYS A 85 2.53 -6.06 -7.16
N GLY A 86 2.88 -6.13 -5.89
CA GLY A 86 2.09 -6.80 -4.86
C GLY A 86 1.11 -5.82 -4.21
N GLN A 87 -0.02 -6.33 -3.71
CA GLN A 87 -0.82 -5.64 -2.69
C GLN A 87 0.01 -5.38 -1.43
#